data_AF-A0A9E3WIY3-F1
#
_entry.id   AF-A0A9E3WIY3-F1
#
_cell.length_a   1.000
_cell.length_b   1.000
_cell.length_c   1.000
_cell.angle_alpha   90.00
_cell.angle_beta   90.00
_cell.angle_gamma   90.00
#
_symmetry.space_group_name_H-M   'P 1'
#
loop_
_entity.id
_entity.type
_entity.pdbx_description
1 polymer ?
#
loop_
_entity_poly.entity_id
_entity_poly.type
_entity_poly.pdbx_seq_one_letter_code
_entity_poly.pdbx_strand_id
1 'polypeptide(L)' 'VVVEAMKMENEIGAPRAGRVAAVHVEAGRAVEAGTTLVVLE' A
#
# COMPACT_ATOMS: atom_id res chain seq x y z
N VAL A 1 3.86 2.18 -1.03
CA VAL A 1 2.57 2.88 -0.84
C VAL A 1 2.66 3.68 0.44
N VAL A 2 2.12 4.90 0.50
CA VAL A 2 2.06 5.69 1.74
C VAL A 2 0.64 5.61 2.30
N VAL A 3 0.53 5.32 3.60
CA VAL A 3 -0.75 5.24 4.33
C VAL A 3 -0.74 6.29 5.42
N GLU A 4 -1.79 7.11 5.49
CA GLU A 4 -1.97 8.05 6.58
C GLU A 4 -2.76 7.38 7.73
N ALA A 5 -2.21 7.40 8.93
CA ALA A 5 -2.87 6.92 10.14
C ALA A 5 -2.59 7.90 11.30
N MET A 6 -3.64 8.41 11.94
CA MET A 6 -3.52 9.30 13.12
C MET A 6 -2.59 10.52 12.90
N LYS A 7 -2.70 11.19 11.75
CA LYS A 7 -1.84 12.33 11.33
C LYS A 7 -0.38 11.96 11.08
N MET A 8 -0.06 10.66 11.03
CA MET A 8 1.25 10.15 10.65
C MET A 8 1.17 9.49 9.28
N GLU A 9 2.23 9.65 8.49
CA GLU A 9 2.39 8.96 7.22
C GLU A 9 3.32 7.77 7.41
N ASN A 10 2.87 6.60 6.99
CA ASN A 10 3.61 5.36 7.05
C ASN A 10 3.93 4.89 5.63
N GLU A 11 5.21 4.78 5.32
CA GLU A 11 5.66 4.20 4.07
C GLU A 11 5.70 2.66 4.16
N ILE A 12 4.97 2.01 3.26
CA ILE A 12 5.00 0.57 3.08
C ILE A 12 5.81 0.27 1.81
N GLY A 13 7.06 -0.14 2.03
CA GLY A 13 7.99 -0.55 0.99
C GLY A 13 7.83 -2.01 0.58
N ALA A 14 8.31 -2.36 -0.62
CA ALA A 14 8.34 -3.75 -1.08
C ALA A 14 9.40 -4.55 -0.29
N PRO A 15 9.10 -5.78 0.19
CA PRO A 15 10.05 -6.59 0.94
C PRO A 15 11.17 -7.18 0.07
N ARG A 16 10.99 -7.15 -1.25
CA ARG A 16 11.93 -7.65 -2.25
C ARG A 16 11.79 -6.86 -3.55
N ALA A 17 12.77 -6.97 -4.43
CA ALA A 17 12.64 -6.54 -5.82
C ALA A 17 11.56 -7.39 -6.53
N GLY A 18 10.86 -6.76 -7.47
CA GLY A 18 9.78 -7.35 -8.26
C GLY A 18 9.13 -6.30 -9.15
N ARG A 19 8.19 -6.72 -9.98
CA ARG A 19 7.39 -5.81 -10.82
C ARG A 19 5.99 -5.68 -10.25
N VAL A 20 5.40 -4.49 -10.36
CA VAL A 20 4.00 -4.27 -9.94
C VAL A 20 3.07 -4.99 -10.91
N ALA A 21 2.37 -6.02 -10.42
CA ALA A 21 1.37 -6.76 -11.17
C ALA A 21 -0.02 -6.11 -11.07
N ALA A 22 -0.38 -5.58 -9.88
CA ALA A 22 -1.65 -4.91 -9.67
C ALA A 22 -1.58 -3.89 -8.52
N VAL A 23 -2.40 -2.83 -8.63
CA VAL A 23 -2.65 -1.86 -7.55
C VAL A 23 -4.14 -1.92 -7.21
N HIS A 24 -4.47 -2.16 -5.94
CA HIS A 24 -5.83 -2.38 -5.47
C HIS A 24 -6.40 -1.19 -4.70
N VAL A 25 -5.70 -0.06 -4.65
CA VAL A 25 -6.09 1.13 -3.89
C VAL A 25 -5.91 2.40 -4.71
N GLU A 26 -6.68 3.42 -4.35
CA GLU A 26 -6.64 4.75 -4.94
C GLU A 26 -6.33 5.78 -3.85
N ALA A 27 -5.85 6.96 -4.24
CA ALA A 27 -5.54 8.03 -3.30
C ALA A 27 -6.80 8.46 -2.53
N GLY A 28 -6.66 8.66 -1.21
CA GLY A 28 -7.77 9.03 -0.32
C GLY A 28 -8.72 7.88 0.04
N ARG A 29 -8.54 6.67 -0.52
CA ARG A 29 -9.31 5.50 -0.12
C ARG A 29 -8.94 5.08 1.31
N ALA A 30 -9.94 4.95 2.18
CA ALA A 30 -9.76 4.36 3.50
C ALA A 30 -9.41 2.86 3.39
N VAL A 31 -8.44 2.42 4.18
CA VAL A 31 -7.96 1.03 4.23
C VAL A 31 -7.91 0.52 5.67
N GLU A 32 -8.12 -0.78 5.85
CA GLU A 32 -8.06 -1.44 7.15
C GLU A 32 -6.86 -2.40 7.19
N ALA A 33 -6.53 -2.89 8.39
CA ALA A 33 -5.50 -3.91 8.55
C ALA A 33 -5.86 -5.18 7.76
N GLY A 34 -4.93 -5.64 6.93
CA GLY A 34 -5.14 -6.81 6.06
C GLY A 34 -5.65 -6.48 4.66
N THR A 35 -6.02 -5.23 4.36
CA THR A 35 -6.36 -4.83 2.98
C THR A 35 -5.15 -4.98 2.06
N THR A 36 -5.33 -5.70 0.95
CA THR A 36 -4.32 -5.80 -0.10
C THR A 36 -4.17 -4.45 -0.81
N LEU A 37 -2.93 -3.93 -0.85
CA LEU A 37 -2.63 -2.65 -1.50
C LEU A 37 -2.07 -2.84 -2.90
N VAL A 38 -1.05 -3.69 -3.05
CA VAL A 38 -0.29 -3.93 -4.28
C VAL A 38 0.10 -5.39 -4.37
N VAL A 39 0.08 -5.96 -5.58
CA VAL A 39 0.61 -7.29 -5.89
C VAL A 39 1.90 -7.13 -6.69
N LEU A 40 2.94 -7.88 -6.31
CA LEU A 40 4.23 -7.92 -6.98
C LEU A 40 4.44 -9.29 -7.64
N GLU A 41 4.98 -9.31 -8.86
CA GLU A 41 5.56 -10.49 -9.52
C GLU A 41 7.08 -10.54 -9.29
#